data_AF-A0A815ZXI5-F1
#
_entry.id   AF-A0A815ZXI5-F1
#
_cell.length_a   1.000
_cell.length_b   1.000
_cell.length_c   1.000
_cell.angle_alpha   90.00
_cell.angle_beta   90.00
_cell.angle_gamma   90.00
#
_symmetry.space_group_name_H-M   'P 1'
#
loop_
_entity.id
_entity.type
_entity.pdbx_description
1 polymer ?
#
loop_
_entity_poly.entity_id
_entity_poly.type
_entity_poly.pdbx_seq_one_letter_code
_entity_poly.pdbx_strand_id
1 'polypeptide(L)'
;MKKIQPALPDIFLWMICDNKRVAYARLAPEDILYSICQSDKGKNYGKVQTLFLKTPRTSEKPLKSSTNAKVQVFLWLGVEDQEQQIWKQLPTGYDVPPSLTNDLKYIRYNGIV
;
A
#
# COMPACT_ATOMS: atom_id res chain seq x y z
N MET A 1 -19.79 6.60 24.58
CA MET A 1 -18.55 7.33 24.22
C MET A 1 -18.48 7.46 22.71
N LYS A 2 -18.34 8.67 22.18
CA LYS A 2 -18.25 8.92 20.72
C LYS A 2 -16.85 8.50 20.27
N LYS A 3 -16.75 7.48 19.42
CA LYS A 3 -15.47 7.04 18.85
C LYS A 3 -14.89 8.21 18.05
N ILE A 4 -13.69 8.67 18.43
CA ILE A 4 -12.94 9.69 17.68
C ILE A 4 -12.78 9.18 16.25
N GLN A 5 -13.17 9.99 15.27
CA GLN A 5 -12.96 9.66 13.87
C GLN A 5 -11.46 9.82 13.60
N PRO A 6 -10.75 8.79 13.11
CA PRO A 6 -9.37 8.97 12.68
C PRO A 6 -9.34 10.04 11.59
N ALA A 7 -8.35 10.94 11.65
CA ALA A 7 -8.24 12.06 10.71
C ALA A 7 -7.89 11.61 9.29
N LEU A 8 -7.34 10.39 9.15
CA LEU A 8 -6.89 9.85 7.88
C LEU A 8 -7.96 8.93 7.26
N PRO A 9 -8.22 9.04 5.95
CA PRO A 9 -9.15 8.16 5.26
C PRO A 9 -8.58 6.74 5.16
N ASP A 10 -9.47 5.76 5.03
CA ASP A 10 -9.10 4.38 4.72
C ASP A 10 -8.37 4.28 3.38
N ILE A 11 -7.36 3.41 3.33
CA ILE A 11 -6.57 3.18 2.11
C ILE A 11 -7.04 1.91 1.42
N PHE A 12 -7.25 2.00 0.10
CA PHE A 12 -7.66 0.88 -0.73
C PHE A 12 -6.64 0.63 -1.83
N LEU A 13 -6.13 -0.59 -1.90
CA LEU A 13 -5.35 -1.10 -3.03
C LEU A 13 -6.30 -1.86 -3.95
N TRP A 14 -6.52 -1.37 -5.17
CA TRP A 14 -7.39 -1.99 -6.17
C TRP A 14 -6.59 -2.72 -7.25
N MET A 15 -7.06 -3.91 -7.63
CA MET A 15 -6.67 -4.57 -8.87
C MET A 15 -7.65 -4.18 -9.97
N ILE A 16 -7.15 -3.61 -11.05
CA ILE A 16 -7.92 -3.18 -12.23
C ILE A 16 -7.64 -4.16 -13.38
N CYS A 17 -8.68 -4.66 -14.01
CA CYS A 17 -8.62 -5.49 -15.22
C CYS A 17 -9.70 -4.99 -16.18
N ASP A 18 -9.34 -4.65 -17.42
CA ASP A 18 -10.25 -4.07 -18.41
C ASP A 18 -11.12 -2.91 -17.87
N ASN A 19 -10.47 -1.94 -17.20
CA ASN A 19 -11.11 -0.80 -16.53
C ASN A 19 -12.12 -1.17 -15.42
N LYS A 20 -12.18 -2.43 -14.99
CA LYS A 20 -13.04 -2.90 -13.90
C LYS A 20 -12.21 -3.20 -12.65
N ARG A 21 -12.74 -2.80 -11.50
CA ARG A 21 -12.22 -3.17 -10.18
C ARG A 21 -12.59 -4.63 -9.91
N VAL A 22 -11.60 -5.52 -9.87
CA VAL A 22 -11.81 -6.98 -9.77
C VAL A 22 -11.39 -7.58 -8.43
N ALA A 23 -10.49 -6.92 -7.69
CA ALA A 23 -10.11 -7.32 -6.35
C ALA A 23 -9.56 -6.12 -5.56
N TYR A 24 -9.58 -6.19 -4.22
CA TYR A 24 -9.01 -5.14 -3.39
C TYR A 24 -8.45 -5.62 -2.05
N ALA A 25 -7.58 -4.80 -1.45
CA ALA A 25 -7.26 -4.84 -0.03
C ALA A 25 -7.57 -3.48 0.60
N ARG A 26 -8.11 -3.50 1.82
CA ARG A 26 -8.25 -2.30 2.66
C ARG A 26 -7.14 -2.31 3.69
N LEU A 27 -6.49 -1.18 3.86
CA LEU A 27 -5.40 -0.94 4.79
C LEU A 27 -5.81 0.19 5.73
N ALA A 28 -5.51 0.01 7.01
CA ALA A 28 -5.64 1.07 8.00
C ALA A 28 -4.47 2.06 7.77
N PRO A 29 -4.72 3.37 7.60
CA PRO A 29 -3.67 4.34 7.34
C PRO A 29 -2.61 4.34 8.45
N GLU A 30 -3.01 4.15 9.71
CA GLU A 30 -2.12 4.03 10.86
C GLU A 30 -1.13 2.86 10.76
N ASP A 31 -1.42 1.82 9.98
CA ASP A 31 -0.49 0.69 9.84
C ASP A 31 0.69 1.02 8.94
N ILE A 32 0.53 1.95 7.99
CA ILE A 32 1.56 2.30 6.99
C ILE A 32 2.05 3.75 7.11
N LEU A 33 1.55 4.48 8.11
CA LEU A 33 1.97 5.85 8.41
C LEU A 33 3.44 5.88 8.80
N TYR A 34 4.17 6.82 8.23
CA TYR A 34 5.49 7.21 8.67
C TYR A 34 5.44 8.46 9.52
N SER A 35 6.25 8.46 10.56
CA SER A 35 6.51 9.60 11.41
C SER A 35 7.98 9.57 11.80
N ILE A 36 8.57 10.73 12.11
CA ILE A 36 9.90 10.77 12.72
C ILE A 36 9.82 10.23 14.17
N CYS A 37 8.69 10.44 14.85
CA CYS A 37 8.44 9.94 16.18
C CYS A 37 8.12 8.44 16.14
N GLN A 38 8.91 7.63 16.83
CA GLN A 38 8.79 6.17 16.79
C GLN A 38 7.44 5.65 17.30
N SER A 39 6.80 6.33 18.26
CA SER A 39 5.48 5.93 18.79
C SER A 39 4.36 6.06 17.77
N ASP A 40 4.54 6.94 16.78
CA ASP A 40 3.50 7.31 15.82
C ASP A 40 3.73 6.64 14.46
N LYS A 41 4.82 5.88 14.33
CA LYS A 41 5.08 5.06 13.15
C LYS A 41 4.16 3.86 13.13
N GLY A 42 3.59 3.60 11.97
CA GLY A 42 2.78 2.41 11.74
C GLY A 42 3.58 1.13 11.94
N LYS A 43 2.89 0.02 12.15
CA LYS A 43 3.58 -1.27 12.36
C LYS A 43 4.18 -1.85 11.06
N ASN A 44 3.61 -1.47 9.92
CA ASN A 44 3.87 -1.99 8.57
C ASN A 44 4.45 -0.95 7.59
N TYR A 45 4.75 0.29 8.02
CA TYR A 45 5.44 1.25 7.14
C TYR A 45 6.77 0.68 6.67
N GLY A 46 7.13 0.94 5.41
CA GLY A 46 8.46 0.60 4.90
C GLY A 46 8.82 -0.89 5.01
N LYS A 47 7.82 -1.77 5.04
CA LYS A 47 8.01 -3.22 5.11
C LYS A 47 7.30 -3.91 3.96
N VAL A 48 7.92 -4.95 3.45
CA VAL A 48 7.25 -5.86 2.51
C VAL A 48 6.20 -6.66 3.26
N GLN A 49 4.95 -6.54 2.85
CA GLN A 49 3.83 -7.29 3.38
C GLN A 49 3.10 -8.03 2.26
N THR A 50 2.55 -9.19 2.59
CA THR A 50 1.69 -9.96 1.68
C THR A 50 0.24 -9.59 1.94
N LEU A 51 -0.45 -9.11 0.90
CA LEU A 51 -1.88 -8.85 0.93
C LEU A 51 -2.63 -9.88 0.10
N PHE A 52 -3.72 -10.38 0.65
CA PHE A 52 -4.66 -11.25 -0.04
C PHE A 52 -5.87 -10.42 -0.47
N LEU A 53 -6.04 -10.25 -1.78
CA LEU A 53 -7.09 -9.39 -2.32
C LEU A 53 -8.43 -10.11 -2.32
N LYS A 54 -9.46 -9.37 -1.89
CA LYS A 54 -10.85 -9.83 -1.81
C LYS A 54 -11.63 -9.37 -3.04
N THR A 55 -12.59 -10.17 -3.50
CA THR A 55 -13.54 -9.73 -4.52
C THR A 55 -14.36 -8.54 -4.00
N PRO A 56 -14.54 -7.46 -4.78
CA PRO A 56 -15.51 -6.43 -4.44
C PRO A 56 -16.90 -7.05 -4.35
N ARG A 57 -17.64 -6.72 -3.29
CA ARG A 57 -19.01 -7.20 -3.12
C ARG A 57 -19.89 -6.54 -4.17
N THR A 58 -20.40 -7.31 -5.12
CA THR A 58 -21.57 -6.93 -5.92
C THR A 58 -22.84 -7.32 -5.17
N SER A 59 -23.90 -6.52 -5.29
CA SER A 59 -25.20 -6.70 -4.62
C SER A 59 -25.87 -8.06 -4.89
N GLU A 60 -25.44 -8.79 -5.91
CA GLU A 60 -26.17 -9.94 -6.47
C GLU A 60 -25.68 -11.32 -6.03
N LYS A 61 -24.54 -11.46 -5.32
CA LYS A 61 -24.00 -12.80 -4.99
C LYS A 61 -23.69 -13.00 -3.50
N PRO A 62 -24.13 -14.12 -2.88
CA PRO A 62 -23.83 -14.43 -1.49
C PRO A 62 -22.35 -14.81 -1.29
N LEU A 63 -21.96 -14.73 -0.02
CA LEU A 63 -20.61 -14.79 0.54
C LEU A 63 -19.77 -16.00 0.07
N LYS A 64 -19.04 -15.88 -1.03
CA LYS A 64 -17.77 -16.59 -1.21
C LYS A 64 -16.67 -15.57 -1.38
N SER A 65 -16.11 -15.14 -0.25
CA SER A 65 -14.85 -14.37 -0.19
C SER A 65 -13.70 -15.28 -0.64
N SER A 66 -13.67 -15.60 -1.93
CA SER A 66 -12.52 -16.25 -2.55
C SER A 66 -11.42 -15.19 -2.69
N THR A 67 -10.25 -15.48 -2.17
CA THR A 67 -9.05 -14.69 -2.42
C THR A 67 -8.70 -14.87 -3.89
N ASN A 68 -8.78 -13.79 -4.69
CA ASN A 68 -8.52 -13.88 -6.13
C ASN A 68 -7.04 -13.63 -6.48
N ALA A 69 -6.29 -13.02 -5.56
CA ALA A 69 -4.90 -12.67 -5.80
C ALA A 69 -4.11 -12.54 -4.50
N LYS A 70 -2.81 -12.84 -4.58
CA LYS A 70 -1.81 -12.57 -3.56
C LYS A 70 -0.83 -11.56 -4.13
N VAL A 71 -0.64 -10.43 -3.46
CA VAL A 71 0.33 -9.41 -3.84
C VAL A 71 1.31 -9.17 -2.71
N GLN A 72 2.58 -8.95 -3.05
CA GLN A 72 3.57 -8.43 -2.11
C GLN A 72 3.72 -6.94 -2.38
N VAL A 73 3.60 -6.12 -1.33
CA VAL A 73 3.66 -4.67 -1.43
C VAL A 73 4.61 -4.11 -0.39
N PHE A 74 5.26 -3.01 -0.75
CA PHE A 74 6.00 -2.15 0.17
C PHE A 74 5.27 -0.81 0.16
N LEU A 75 4.78 -0.36 1.31
CA LEU A 75 3.92 0.83 1.39
C LEU A 75 4.43 1.81 2.44
N TRP A 76 4.16 3.08 2.15
CA TRP A 76 4.47 4.22 2.99
C TRP A 76 3.40 5.29 2.81
N LEU A 77 3.00 5.91 3.91
CA LEU A 77 2.15 7.09 3.94
C LEU A 77 2.88 8.17 4.77
N GLY A 78 3.26 9.27 4.15
CA GLY A 78 3.93 10.38 4.84
C GLY A 78 4.01 11.63 3.96
N VAL A 79 4.78 12.62 4.41
CA VAL A 79 4.98 13.88 3.68
C VAL A 79 6.09 13.73 2.64
N GLU A 80 5.94 14.40 1.51
CA GLU A 80 6.88 14.34 0.37
C GLU A 80 8.33 14.68 0.76
N ASP A 81 8.53 15.68 1.63
CA ASP A 81 9.85 16.07 2.15
C ASP A 81 10.62 14.92 2.84
N GLN A 82 9.93 13.85 3.25
CA GLN A 82 10.50 12.69 3.93
C GLN A 82 10.70 11.47 3.02
N GLU A 83 10.36 11.57 1.74
CA GLU A 83 10.39 10.46 0.78
C GLU A 83 11.78 9.78 0.70
N GLN A 84 12.86 10.57 0.77
CA GLN A 84 14.23 10.04 0.74
C GLN A 84 14.54 9.02 1.85
N GLN A 85 13.85 9.09 2.99
CA GLN A 85 14.04 8.14 4.09
C GLN A 85 13.47 6.76 3.75
N ILE A 86 12.50 6.72 2.84
CA ILE A 86 11.80 5.50 2.42
C ILE A 86 12.56 4.81 1.31
N TRP A 87 13.19 5.56 0.42
CA TRP A 87 14.06 5.00 -0.62
C TRP A 87 15.21 4.17 -0.04
N LYS A 88 15.76 4.59 1.10
CA LYS A 88 16.79 3.83 1.83
C LYS A 88 16.27 2.52 2.44
N GLN A 89 14.96 2.37 2.57
CA GLN A 89 14.32 1.18 3.14
C GLN A 89 13.78 0.22 2.07
N LEU A 90 13.92 0.55 0.78
CA LEU A 90 13.53 -0.36 -0.28
C LEU A 90 14.25 -1.71 -0.12
N PRO A 91 13.57 -2.82 -0.43
CA PRO A 91 14.23 -4.12 -0.47
C PRO A 91 15.38 -4.12 -1.48
N THR A 92 16.37 -4.98 -1.27
CA THR A 92 17.46 -5.18 -2.22
C THR A 92 16.90 -5.59 -3.59
N GLY A 93 17.47 -5.01 -4.66
CA GLY A 93 17.09 -5.31 -6.05
C GLY A 93 16.09 -4.35 -6.67
N TYR A 94 15.72 -3.25 -5.99
CA TYR A 94 14.96 -2.15 -6.58
C TYR A 94 15.86 -0.94 -6.80
N ASP A 95 15.82 -0.34 -8.01
CA ASP A 95 16.60 0.85 -8.33
C ASP A 95 15.85 2.13 -7.93
N VAL A 96 16.44 2.94 -7.07
CA VAL A 96 15.88 4.27 -6.76
C VAL A 96 16.11 5.20 -7.98
N PRO A 97 15.05 5.76 -8.59
CA PRO A 97 15.24 6.67 -9.70
C PRO A 97 15.93 7.98 -9.26
N PRO A 98 16.77 8.60 -10.11
CA PRO A 98 17.55 9.79 -9.73
C PRO A 98 16.71 11.04 -9.37
N SER A 99 15.45 11.10 -9.80
CA SER A 99 14.49 12.15 -9.44
C SER A 99 13.05 11.68 -9.64
N LEU A 100 12.15 12.01 -8.70
CA LEU A 100 10.70 11.81 -8.83
C LEU A 100 10.00 13.15 -9.06
N THR A 101 10.08 13.67 -10.28
CA THR A 101 9.15 14.71 -10.73
C THR A 101 7.78 14.09 -11.01
N ASN A 102 6.74 14.58 -10.30
CA ASN A 102 5.27 14.45 -10.35
C ASN A 102 4.48 13.49 -11.28
N ASP A 103 5.10 12.81 -12.24
CA ASP A 103 4.43 11.80 -13.05
C ASP A 103 4.67 10.44 -12.41
N LEU A 104 3.60 9.66 -12.19
CA LEU A 104 3.62 8.30 -11.67
C LEU A 104 4.83 7.50 -12.21
N LYS A 105 5.87 7.30 -11.38
CA LYS A 105 7.07 6.53 -11.77
C LYS A 105 6.95 5.11 -11.23
N TYR A 106 7.17 4.13 -12.09
CA TYR A 106 7.30 2.74 -11.70
C TYR A 106 8.76 2.44 -11.34
N ILE A 107 8.98 1.76 -10.22
CA ILE A 107 10.30 1.29 -9.82
C ILE A 107 10.46 -0.14 -10.34
N ARG A 108 11.56 -0.39 -11.06
CA ARG A 108 11.84 -1.70 -11.64
C ARG A 108 12.60 -2.55 -10.62
N TYR A 109 12.14 -3.78 -10.45
CA TYR A 109 12.91 -4.83 -9.78
C TYR A 109 13.93 -5.40 -10.76
N ASN A 110 15.21 -5.36 -10.40
CA ASN A 110 16.35 -5.83 -11.19
C ASN A 110 17.01 -7.08 -10.60
N GLY A 111 16.34 -7.77 -9.68
CA GLY A 111 16.83 -9.06 -9.20
C GLY A 111 16.93 -10.06 -10.37
N ILE A 112 18.10 -10.68 -10.50
CA ILE A 112 18.34 -11.81 -11.39
C ILE A 112 17.58 -13.00 -10.82
N VAL A 113 16.73 -13.64 -11.63
CA VAL A 113 16.13 -14.95 -11.34
C VAL A 113 17.17 -16.04 -11.58
#